data_AF-A0A3P3E5Z5-F1
#
_entry.id   AF-A0A3P3E5Z5-F1
#
_cell.length_a   1.000
_cell.length_b   1.000
_cell.length_c   1.000
_cell.angle_alpha   90.00
_cell.angle_beta   90.00
_cell.angle_gamma   90.00
#
_symmetry.space_group_name_H-M   'P 1'
#
loop_
_entity.id
_entity.type
_entity.pdbx_description
1 polymer ?
#
loop_
_entity_poly.entity_id
_entity_poly.type
_entity_poly.pdbx_seq_one_letter_code
_entity_poly.pdbx_strand_id
1 'polypeptide(L)'
;MDDDDKIRRNLVVTSAVIIGVAWFDVSLPDVLERLFSIKSQAGTPGAVVQLSTWKVWVAALVVLGYMSWRYRWSDEVEQATRLFTESVVSRYKKLFGDVYMTDVTKWFQSGAFPADVHPQLSAAYAQLVPHTLAQQLGRGPEKVTFTGPMPAINQGNHMMTMTAEWLPGGGGVYVNQQQVNIYIDTRRLKSMIWSARRFALANSKSSMSLVWPVVIAGSATVVVLYKLGRAVFG
;
A
#
# COMPACT_ATOMS: atom_id res chain seq x y z
N MET A 1 20.98 -5.47 14.87
CA MET A 1 19.57 -5.34 15.28
C MET A 1 19.29 -4.03 16.01
N ASP A 2 20.20 -3.50 16.84
CA ASP A 2 20.03 -2.21 17.54
C ASP A 2 20.31 -0.95 16.70
N ASP A 3 21.06 -1.04 15.60
CA ASP A 3 21.52 0.15 14.88
C ASP A 3 20.49 0.74 13.90
N ASP A 4 19.54 -0.07 13.41
CA ASP A 4 18.56 0.39 12.44
C ASP A 4 17.38 1.12 13.10
N ASP A 5 16.93 0.66 14.28
CA ASP A 5 15.93 1.38 15.09
C ASP A 5 16.44 2.78 15.47
N LYS A 6 17.75 2.91 15.71
CA LYS A 6 18.40 4.21 15.95
C LYS A 6 18.26 5.12 14.73
N ILE A 7 18.41 4.63 13.50
CA ILE A 7 18.30 5.45 12.29
C ILE A 7 16.87 5.99 12.13
N ARG A 8 15.86 5.12 12.26
CA ARG A 8 14.45 5.52 12.21
C ARG A 8 14.12 6.56 13.29
N ARG A 9 14.51 6.28 14.54
CA ARG A 9 14.27 7.19 15.68
C ARG A 9 14.99 8.52 15.48
N ASN A 10 16.24 8.50 15.05
CA ASN A 10 17.02 9.72 14.83
C ASN A 10 16.42 10.56 13.70
N LEU A 11 15.93 9.95 12.61
CA LEU A 11 15.24 10.67 11.54
C LEU A 11 13.97 11.36 12.06
N VAL A 12 13.14 10.65 12.83
CA VAL A 12 11.90 11.20 13.40
C VAL A 12 12.21 12.32 14.40
N VAL A 13 13.15 12.09 15.33
CA VAL A 13 13.53 13.08 16.36
C VAL A 13 14.14 14.31 15.72
N THR A 14 15.07 14.16 14.77
CA THR A 14 15.72 15.29 14.08
C THR A 14 14.69 16.11 13.31
N SER A 15 13.76 15.44 12.61
CA SER A 15 12.69 16.12 11.88
C SER A 15 11.73 16.86 12.82
N ALA A 16 11.36 16.26 13.95
CA ALA A 16 10.52 16.88 14.96
C ALA A 16 11.19 18.11 15.61
N VAL A 17 12.49 18.02 15.91
CA VAL A 17 13.26 19.16 16.42
C VAL A 17 13.30 20.29 15.40
N ILE A 18 13.57 20.00 14.12
CA ILE A 18 13.59 21.00 13.05
C ILE A 18 12.24 21.71 12.91
N ILE A 19 11.14 20.94 12.88
CA ILE A 19 9.78 21.49 12.83
C ILE A 19 9.50 22.34 14.07
N GLY A 20 9.85 21.84 15.26
CA GLY A 20 9.66 22.55 16.53
C GLY A 20 10.41 23.88 16.55
N VAL A 21 11.70 23.89 16.22
CA VAL A 21 12.50 25.13 16.20
C VAL A 21 11.94 26.13 15.19
N ALA A 22 11.55 25.67 14.01
CA ALA A 22 10.95 26.53 13.00
C ALA A 22 9.58 27.10 13.42
N TRP A 23 8.78 26.32 14.16
CA TRP A 23 7.44 26.70 14.61
C TRP A 23 7.47 27.69 15.77
N PHE A 24 8.37 27.50 16.73
CA PHE A 24 8.52 28.42 17.87
C PHE A 24 9.38 29.65 17.54
N ASP A 25 9.83 29.80 16.29
CA ASP A 25 10.75 30.86 15.84
C ASP A 25 11.98 31.02 16.75
N VAL A 26 12.39 29.93 17.40
CA VAL A 26 13.56 29.93 18.27
C VAL A 26 14.80 29.98 17.40
N SER A 27 15.80 30.75 17.83
CA SER A 27 17.08 30.72 17.15
C SER A 27 17.69 29.30 17.31
N LEU A 28 17.79 28.59 16.20
CA LEU A 28 18.47 27.29 16.11
C LEU A 28 19.90 27.35 16.71
N PRO A 29 20.68 28.45 16.58
CA PRO A 29 21.93 28.63 17.30
C PRO A 29 21.79 28.48 18.82
N ASP A 30 20.81 29.14 19.45
CA ASP A 30 20.59 29.04 20.90
C ASP A 30 20.20 27.63 21.34
N VAL A 31 19.46 26.90 20.50
CA VAL A 31 19.06 25.51 20.75
C VAL A 31 20.25 24.56 20.61
N LEU A 32 21.11 24.78 19.62
CA LEU A 32 22.35 24.01 19.42
C LEU A 32 23.35 24.25 20.55
N GLU A 33 23.51 25.48 21.02
CA GLU A 33 24.35 25.81 22.19
C GLU A 33 23.87 25.10 23.45
N ARG A 34 22.55 25.05 23.69
CA ARG A 34 21.95 24.37 24.84
C ARG A 34 21.99 22.84 24.75
N LEU A 35 21.78 22.26 23.57
CA LEU A 35 21.73 20.80 23.38
C LEU A 35 23.12 20.17 23.32
N PHE A 36 24.11 20.85 22.71
CA PHE A 36 25.45 20.30 22.54
C PHE A 36 26.46 20.83 23.56
N SER A 37 26.03 21.68 24.50
CA SER A 37 26.93 22.36 25.44
C SER A 37 28.13 23.01 24.74
N ILE A 38 27.94 23.43 23.49
CA ILE A 38 28.91 24.25 22.78
C ILE A 38 28.80 25.59 23.48
N LYS A 39 29.66 25.83 24.47
CA LYS A 39 29.87 27.15 25.03
C LYS A 39 30.26 28.03 23.84
N SER A 40 29.32 28.80 23.29
CA SER A 40 29.70 30.13 22.84
C SER A 40 30.38 30.72 24.07
N GLN A 41 31.66 31.08 23.93
CA GLN A 41 32.37 31.72 25.02
C GLN A 41 31.72 33.09 25.24
N ALA A 42 30.61 33.13 25.96
CA ALA A 42 29.86 34.32 26.34
C ALA A 42 30.61 35.19 27.36
N GLY A 43 31.95 35.11 27.36
CA GLY A 43 32.85 35.89 28.20
C GLY A 43 34.13 36.34 27.50
N THR A 44 34.34 36.04 26.21
CA THR A 44 35.49 36.55 25.44
C THR A 44 35.00 37.57 24.42
N PRO A 45 35.28 38.88 24.58
CA PRO A 45 34.93 39.86 23.57
C PRO A 45 35.78 39.60 22.33
N GLY A 46 35.17 39.12 21.24
CA GLY A 46 35.82 39.03 19.93
C GLY A 46 35.72 37.69 19.19
N ALA A 47 35.11 36.65 19.75
CA ALA A 47 34.94 35.36 19.06
C ALA A 47 33.51 34.83 19.16
N VAL A 48 32.54 35.65 18.75
CA VAL A 48 31.21 35.13 18.41
C VAL A 48 31.37 34.43 17.08
N VAL A 49 31.34 33.10 17.06
CA VAL A 49 31.11 32.37 15.81
C VAL A 49 29.74 32.81 15.33
N GLN A 50 29.69 33.83 14.47
CA GLN A 50 28.46 34.28 13.83
C GLN A 50 28.01 33.17 12.88
N LEU A 51 27.31 32.19 13.44
CA LEU A 51 26.64 31.14 12.68
C LEU A 51 25.53 31.82 11.88
N SER A 52 25.84 32.13 10.63
CA SER A 52 24.89 32.73 9.71
C SER A 52 23.67 31.82 9.56
N THR A 53 22.48 32.37 9.80
CA THR A 53 21.21 31.64 9.90
C THR A 53 20.94 30.74 8.69
N TRP A 54 21.29 31.18 7.47
CA TRP A 54 21.13 30.36 6.27
C TRP A 54 22.03 29.11 6.28
N LYS A 55 23.25 29.19 6.82
CA LYS A 55 24.17 28.04 6.92
C LYS A 55 23.60 26.94 7.82
N VAL A 56 22.87 27.33 8.87
CA VAL A 56 22.22 26.39 9.78
C VAL A 56 21.09 25.63 9.10
N TRP A 57 20.27 26.33 8.29
CA TRP A 57 19.23 25.68 7.50
C TRP A 57 19.78 24.78 6.38
N VAL A 58 20.89 25.17 5.74
CA VAL A 58 21.60 24.28 4.79
C VAL A 58 22.12 23.04 5.50
N ALA A 59 22.76 23.18 6.67
CA ALA A 59 23.25 22.04 7.44
C ALA A 59 22.10 21.10 7.86
N ALA A 60 20.97 21.66 8.30
CA ALA A 60 19.76 20.89 8.60
C ALA A 60 19.25 20.10 7.39
N LEU A 61 19.27 20.70 6.20
CA LEU A 61 18.87 20.03 4.95
C LEU A 61 19.83 18.88 4.60
N VAL A 62 21.14 19.10 4.73
CA VAL A 62 22.17 18.06 4.48
C VAL A 62 22.00 16.89 5.44
N VAL A 63 21.80 17.16 6.73
CA VAL A 63 21.58 16.12 7.75
C VAL A 63 20.28 15.35 7.47
N LEU A 64 19.18 16.04 7.15
CA LEU A 64 17.91 15.39 6.76
C LEU A 64 18.07 14.53 5.50
N GLY A 65 18.78 15.04 4.49
CA GLY A 65 19.06 14.31 3.26
C GLY A 65 19.86 13.04 3.52
N TYR A 66 20.93 13.14 4.31
CA TYR A 66 21.73 11.98 4.71
C TYR A 66 20.93 10.95 5.50
N MET A 67 20.18 11.38 6.52
CA MET A 67 19.36 10.47 7.35
C MET A 67 18.24 9.81 6.55
N SER A 68 17.59 10.54 5.64
CA SER A 68 16.54 9.99 4.76
C SER A 68 17.11 9.00 3.77
N TRP A 69 18.28 9.29 3.19
CA TRP A 69 18.99 8.36 2.32
C TRP A 69 19.37 7.07 3.06
N ARG A 70 19.96 7.20 4.26
CA ARG A 70 20.34 6.05 5.08
C ARG A 70 19.14 5.22 5.52
N TYR A 71 18.03 5.87 5.90
CA TYR A 71 16.79 5.20 6.25
C TYR A 71 16.24 4.37 5.10
N ARG A 72 16.25 4.89 3.86
CA ARG A 72 15.78 4.18 2.66
C ARG A 72 16.48 2.84 2.44
N TRP A 73 17.76 2.74 2.79
CA TRP A 73 18.58 1.54 2.61
C TRP A 73 18.73 0.70 3.88
N SER A 74 17.93 0.96 4.92
CA SER A 74 17.96 0.17 6.15
C SER A 74 17.22 -1.16 5.99
N ASP A 75 17.71 -2.19 6.67
CA ASP A 75 17.08 -3.52 6.68
C ASP A 75 15.66 -3.48 7.22
N GLU A 76 15.36 -2.55 8.13
CA GLU A 76 14.00 -2.31 8.64
C GLU A 76 13.03 -1.91 7.53
N VAL A 77 13.44 -1.03 6.62
CA VAL A 77 12.61 -0.60 5.50
C VAL A 77 12.38 -1.76 4.54
N GLU A 78 13.39 -2.58 4.30
CA GLU A 78 13.24 -3.77 3.48
C GLU A 78 12.26 -4.78 4.11
N GLN A 79 12.45 -5.11 5.39
CA GLN A 79 11.57 -6.03 6.13
C GLN A 79 10.13 -5.50 6.20
N ALA A 80 9.94 -4.23 6.55
CA ALA A 80 8.62 -3.64 6.62
C ALA A 80 7.95 -3.58 5.24
N THR A 81 8.71 -3.37 4.16
CA THR A 81 8.19 -3.39 2.78
C THR A 81 7.73 -4.78 2.37
N ARG A 82 8.49 -5.82 2.76
CA ARG A 82 8.11 -7.22 2.55
C ARG A 82 6.82 -7.55 3.31
N LEU A 83 6.76 -7.26 4.62
CA LEU A 83 5.56 -7.48 5.45
C LEU A 83 4.34 -6.71 4.95
N PHE A 84 4.53 -5.48 4.47
CA PHE A 84 3.48 -4.69 3.83
C PHE A 84 2.97 -5.37 2.56
N THR A 85 3.88 -5.82 1.70
CA THR A 85 3.53 -6.50 0.44
C THR A 85 2.76 -7.79 0.71
N GLU A 86 3.20 -8.58 1.68
CA GLU A 86 2.49 -9.79 2.13
C GLU A 86 1.08 -9.48 2.64
N SER A 87 0.94 -8.42 3.44
CA SER A 87 -0.36 -7.95 3.95
C SER A 87 -1.29 -7.55 2.81
N VAL A 88 -0.77 -6.82 1.81
CA VAL A 88 -1.53 -6.41 0.62
C VAL A 88 -1.96 -7.64 -0.19
N VAL A 89 -1.05 -8.59 -0.42
CA VAL A 89 -1.35 -9.83 -1.16
C VAL A 89 -2.40 -10.66 -0.43
N SER A 90 -2.27 -10.83 0.88
CA SER A 90 -3.25 -11.54 1.70
C SER A 90 -4.63 -10.90 1.64
N ARG A 91 -4.70 -9.56 1.77
CA ARG A 91 -5.97 -8.84 1.68
C ARG A 91 -6.56 -8.87 0.28
N TYR A 92 -5.73 -8.76 -0.76
CA TYR A 92 -6.16 -8.92 -2.15
C TYR A 92 -6.79 -10.29 -2.39
N LYS A 93 -6.14 -11.37 -1.93
CA LYS A 93 -6.69 -12.73 -2.04
C LYS A 93 -8.06 -12.80 -1.36
N LYS A 94 -8.20 -12.24 -0.16
CA LYS A 94 -9.50 -12.21 0.52
C LYS A 94 -10.58 -11.45 -0.27
N LEU A 95 -10.26 -10.26 -0.81
CA LEU A 95 -11.21 -9.50 -1.63
C LEU A 95 -11.59 -10.23 -2.91
N PHE A 96 -10.61 -10.87 -3.57
CA PHE A 96 -10.86 -11.67 -4.76
C PHE A 96 -11.78 -12.87 -4.44
N GLY A 97 -11.47 -13.65 -3.40
CA GLY A 97 -12.24 -14.83 -3.04
C GLY A 97 -13.63 -14.50 -2.49
N ASP A 98 -13.71 -13.59 -1.52
CA ASP A 98 -14.96 -13.34 -0.81
C ASP A 98 -15.93 -12.46 -1.63
N VAL A 99 -15.40 -11.47 -2.37
CA VAL A 99 -16.23 -10.49 -3.09
C VAL A 99 -16.35 -10.89 -4.56
N TYR A 100 -15.23 -10.93 -5.27
CA TYR A 100 -15.27 -11.10 -6.73
C TYR A 100 -15.78 -12.48 -7.14
N MET A 101 -15.25 -13.55 -6.55
CA MET A 101 -15.67 -14.91 -6.89
C MET A 101 -17.12 -15.21 -6.47
N THR A 102 -17.61 -14.55 -5.41
CA THR A 102 -19.02 -14.63 -5.03
C THR A 102 -19.91 -14.00 -6.10
N ASP A 103 -19.55 -12.84 -6.63
CA ASP A 103 -20.28 -12.21 -7.73
C ASP A 103 -20.24 -13.07 -9.00
N VAL A 104 -19.06 -13.57 -9.37
CA VAL A 104 -18.90 -14.50 -10.51
C VAL A 104 -19.79 -15.73 -10.33
N THR A 105 -19.81 -16.33 -9.15
CA THR A 105 -20.66 -17.50 -8.87
C THR A 105 -22.14 -17.19 -9.09
N LYS A 106 -22.61 -16.02 -8.64
CA LYS A 106 -24.00 -15.58 -8.88
C LYS A 106 -24.29 -15.37 -10.35
N TRP A 107 -23.37 -14.81 -11.13
CA TRP A 107 -23.55 -14.62 -12.57
C TRP A 107 -23.66 -15.96 -13.30
N PHE A 108 -22.82 -16.93 -12.94
CA PHE A 108 -22.87 -18.27 -13.53
C PHE A 108 -24.07 -19.10 -13.08
N GLN A 109 -24.60 -18.89 -11.87
CA GLN A 109 -25.84 -19.53 -11.44
C GLN A 109 -27.08 -18.96 -12.15
N SER A 110 -27.13 -17.64 -12.32
CA SER A 110 -28.27 -16.95 -12.92
C SER A 110 -28.22 -16.90 -14.46
N GLY A 111 -27.04 -17.04 -15.05
CA GLY A 111 -26.79 -16.73 -16.46
C GLY A 111 -26.85 -15.23 -16.78
N ALA A 112 -27.00 -14.37 -15.76
CA ALA A 112 -27.12 -12.92 -15.93
C ALA A 112 -25.75 -12.25 -15.70
N PHE A 113 -25.12 -11.84 -16.80
CA PHE A 113 -23.84 -11.13 -16.78
C PHE A 113 -24.06 -9.61 -16.88
N PRO A 114 -23.52 -8.83 -15.94
CA PRO A 114 -23.50 -7.37 -16.05
C PRO A 114 -22.76 -6.90 -17.32
N ALA A 115 -23.17 -5.75 -17.87
CA ALA A 115 -22.57 -5.20 -19.09
C ALA A 115 -21.09 -4.80 -18.95
N ASP A 116 -20.61 -4.59 -17.72
CA ASP A 116 -19.21 -4.26 -17.41
C ASP A 116 -18.29 -5.49 -17.30
N VAL A 117 -18.83 -6.70 -17.44
CA VAL A 117 -18.07 -7.95 -17.32
C VAL A 117 -17.42 -8.35 -18.64
N HIS A 118 -16.22 -8.95 -18.56
CA HIS A 118 -15.47 -9.34 -19.74
C HIS A 118 -16.24 -10.39 -20.58
N PRO A 119 -16.37 -10.23 -21.92
CA PRO A 119 -17.15 -11.14 -22.78
C PRO A 119 -16.71 -12.61 -22.75
N GLN A 120 -15.46 -12.88 -22.35
CA GLN A 120 -14.98 -14.26 -22.20
C GLN A 120 -15.65 -15.01 -21.05
N LEU A 121 -16.20 -14.31 -20.05
CA LEU A 121 -16.95 -14.96 -18.97
C LEU A 121 -18.31 -15.48 -19.47
N SER A 122 -19.00 -14.74 -20.33
CA SER A 122 -20.23 -15.23 -20.97
C SER A 122 -19.95 -16.37 -21.95
N ALA A 123 -18.81 -16.34 -22.65
CA ALA A 123 -18.38 -17.46 -23.49
C ALA A 123 -18.07 -18.72 -22.66
N ALA A 124 -17.40 -18.56 -21.51
CA ALA A 124 -17.14 -19.65 -20.57
C ALA A 124 -18.44 -20.23 -19.98
N TYR A 125 -19.45 -19.39 -19.74
CA TYR A 125 -20.78 -19.86 -19.32
C TYR A 125 -21.44 -20.75 -20.36
N ALA A 126 -21.37 -20.40 -21.65
CA ALA A 126 -21.92 -21.23 -22.72
C ALA A 126 -21.24 -22.61 -22.84
N GLN A 127 -19.98 -22.74 -22.39
CA GLN A 127 -19.29 -24.03 -22.30
C GLN A 127 -19.73 -24.85 -21.08
N LEU A 128 -20.04 -24.19 -19.95
CA LEU A 128 -20.51 -24.83 -18.73
C LEU A 128 -21.97 -25.26 -18.80
N VAL A 129 -22.80 -24.45 -19.42
CA VAL A 129 -24.22 -24.69 -19.62
C VAL A 129 -24.49 -24.69 -21.13
N PRO A 130 -24.11 -25.77 -21.84
CA PRO A 130 -24.39 -25.89 -23.26
C PRO A 130 -25.89 -25.73 -23.53
N HIS A 131 -26.24 -25.12 -24.67
CA HIS A 131 -27.64 -24.94 -25.06
C HIS A 131 -28.45 -26.25 -25.06
N THR A 132 -27.81 -27.37 -25.42
CA THR A 132 -28.41 -28.70 -25.40
C THR A 132 -28.80 -29.14 -23.99
N LEU A 133 -27.92 -28.93 -23.01
CA LEU A 133 -28.17 -29.27 -21.60
C LEU A 133 -29.24 -28.36 -20.99
N ALA A 134 -29.20 -27.06 -21.31
CA ALA A 134 -30.21 -26.10 -20.87
C ALA A 134 -31.61 -26.46 -21.40
N GLN A 135 -31.70 -26.88 -22.67
CA GLN A 135 -32.96 -27.34 -23.26
C GLN A 135 -33.46 -28.66 -22.66
N GLN A 136 -32.56 -29.61 -22.38
CA GLN A 136 -32.91 -30.90 -21.78
C GLN A 136 -33.44 -30.76 -20.35
N LEU A 137 -32.80 -29.90 -19.55
CA LEU A 137 -33.14 -29.76 -18.13
C LEU A 137 -34.20 -28.68 -17.88
N GLY A 138 -34.40 -27.75 -18.83
CA GLY A 138 -35.35 -26.63 -18.69
C GLY A 138 -35.04 -25.67 -17.55
N ARG A 139 -33.85 -25.77 -16.93
CA ARG A 139 -33.42 -24.98 -15.77
C ARG A 139 -31.91 -24.77 -15.77
N GLY A 140 -31.48 -23.66 -15.15
CA GLY A 140 -30.07 -23.36 -14.91
C GLY A 140 -29.45 -24.21 -13.80
N PRO A 141 -28.12 -24.16 -13.63
CA PRO A 141 -27.44 -24.86 -12.55
C PRO A 141 -27.85 -24.31 -11.20
N GLU A 142 -28.10 -25.18 -10.23
CA GLU A 142 -28.49 -24.79 -8.88
C GLU A 142 -27.27 -24.38 -8.04
N LYS A 143 -26.12 -25.00 -8.33
CA LYS A 143 -24.88 -24.74 -7.63
C LYS A 143 -23.74 -24.65 -8.63
N VAL A 144 -22.94 -23.59 -8.51
CA VAL A 144 -21.71 -23.42 -9.26
C VAL A 144 -20.57 -23.26 -8.26
N THR A 145 -19.47 -23.97 -8.48
CA THR A 145 -18.28 -23.88 -7.64
C THR A 145 -17.04 -23.66 -8.50
N PHE A 146 -16.09 -22.92 -7.96
CA PHE A 146 -14.80 -22.65 -8.59
C PHE A 146 -13.69 -23.16 -7.70
N THR A 147 -12.79 -23.96 -8.27
CA THR A 147 -11.63 -24.52 -7.58
C THR A 147 -10.37 -24.26 -8.40
N GLY A 148 -9.31 -23.80 -7.77
CA GLY A 148 -8.09 -23.47 -8.48
C GLY A 148 -7.11 -22.68 -7.64
N PRO A 149 -5.89 -22.46 -8.16
CA PRO A 149 -4.90 -21.64 -7.48
C PRO A 149 -5.40 -20.20 -7.37
N MET A 150 -5.16 -19.61 -6.20
CA MET A 150 -5.48 -18.21 -5.94
C MET A 150 -4.67 -17.31 -6.88
N PRO A 151 -5.28 -16.28 -7.49
CA PRO A 151 -4.61 -15.42 -8.44
C PRO A 151 -3.39 -14.69 -7.88
N ALA A 152 -2.36 -14.54 -8.71
CA ALA A 152 -1.32 -13.55 -8.46
C ALA A 152 -1.89 -12.13 -8.62
N ILE A 153 -1.45 -11.20 -7.77
CA ILE A 153 -1.99 -9.84 -7.69
C ILE A 153 -1.87 -9.02 -8.99
N ASN A 154 -0.99 -9.42 -9.91
CA ASN A 154 -0.73 -8.71 -11.18
C ASN A 154 -1.25 -9.45 -12.43
N GLN A 155 -1.92 -10.58 -12.25
CA GLN A 155 -2.50 -11.32 -13.35
C GLN A 155 -4.00 -11.00 -13.42
N GLY A 156 -4.51 -10.71 -14.61
CA GLY A 156 -5.94 -10.48 -14.85
C GLY A 156 -6.68 -11.69 -15.42
N ASN A 157 -5.96 -12.79 -15.67
CA ASN A 157 -6.51 -14.03 -16.20
C ASN A 157 -6.09 -15.19 -15.29
N HIS A 158 -7.06 -16.00 -14.87
CA HIS A 158 -6.84 -17.08 -13.94
C HIS A 158 -7.54 -18.35 -14.39
N MET A 159 -6.75 -19.38 -14.67
CA MET A 159 -7.29 -20.70 -14.96
C MET A 159 -7.87 -21.31 -13.68
N MET A 160 -9.15 -21.60 -13.68
CA MET A 160 -9.87 -22.26 -12.60
C MET A 160 -10.71 -23.39 -13.16
N THR A 161 -10.90 -24.41 -12.34
CA THR A 161 -11.84 -25.48 -12.59
C THR A 161 -13.20 -25.03 -12.08
N MET A 162 -14.17 -24.96 -12.98
CA MET A 162 -15.54 -24.62 -12.66
C MET A 162 -16.42 -25.86 -12.75
N THR A 163 -17.26 -26.05 -11.74
CA THR A 163 -18.19 -27.18 -11.65
C THR A 163 -19.60 -26.64 -11.46
N ALA A 164 -20.51 -27.00 -12.37
CA ALA A 164 -21.94 -26.74 -12.28
C ALA A 164 -22.68 -28.03 -11.91
N GLU A 165 -23.55 -27.93 -10.92
CA GLU A 165 -24.39 -29.01 -10.42
C GLU A 165 -25.87 -28.65 -10.58
N TRP A 166 -26.66 -29.59 -11.11
CA TRP A 166 -28.11 -29.55 -11.13
C TRP A 166 -28.61 -30.64 -10.18
N LEU A 167 -29.12 -30.25 -9.01
CA LEU A 167 -29.55 -31.22 -8.00
C LEU A 167 -30.93 -31.79 -8.37
N PRO A 168 -31.21 -33.05 -8.02
CA PRO A 168 -32.42 -33.72 -8.42
C PRO A 168 -33.65 -33.06 -7.75
N GLY A 169 -34.50 -32.45 -8.57
CA GLY A 169 -35.92 -32.27 -8.25
C GLY A 169 -36.76 -33.53 -8.54
N GLY A 170 -36.11 -34.68 -8.76
CA GLY A 170 -36.75 -35.96 -9.13
C GLY A 170 -36.05 -36.80 -10.22
N GLY A 171 -34.98 -36.30 -10.86
CA GLY A 171 -34.39 -36.90 -12.08
C GLY A 171 -32.88 -37.17 -12.10
N GLY A 172 -32.23 -37.28 -10.94
CA GLY A 172 -30.77 -37.48 -10.83
C GLY A 172 -29.94 -36.19 -10.73
N VAL A 173 -28.70 -36.32 -10.27
CA VAL A 173 -27.73 -35.21 -10.18
C VAL A 173 -26.98 -35.11 -11.51
N TYR A 174 -27.04 -33.96 -12.17
CA TYR A 174 -26.18 -33.69 -13.33
C TYR A 174 -25.03 -32.79 -12.90
N VAL A 175 -23.82 -33.11 -13.36
CA VAL A 175 -22.61 -32.33 -13.07
C VAL A 175 -21.86 -32.09 -14.38
N ASN A 176 -21.52 -30.84 -14.66
CA ASN A 176 -20.61 -30.48 -15.74
C ASN A 176 -19.42 -29.72 -15.17
N GLN A 177 -18.21 -30.09 -15.58
CA GLN A 177 -16.97 -29.52 -15.10
C GLN A 177 -16.13 -29.07 -16.29
N GLN A 178 -15.65 -27.83 -16.25
CA GLN A 178 -14.85 -27.21 -17.31
C GLN A 178 -13.68 -26.43 -16.71
N GLN A 179 -12.54 -26.44 -17.40
CA GLN A 179 -11.46 -25.50 -17.09
C GLN A 179 -11.76 -24.19 -17.80
N VAL A 180 -11.84 -23.11 -17.04
CA VAL A 180 -12.16 -21.78 -17.55
C VAL A 180 -11.19 -20.75 -17.04
N ASN A 181 -10.93 -19.78 -17.91
CA ASN A 181 -10.17 -18.60 -17.58
C ASN A 181 -11.11 -17.56 -16.99
N ILE A 182 -10.94 -17.25 -15.70
CA ILE A 182 -11.64 -16.16 -15.04
C ILE A 182 -10.88 -14.88 -15.30
N TYR A 183 -11.53 -13.99 -16.04
CA TYR A 183 -10.99 -12.69 -16.40
C TYR A 183 -11.45 -11.63 -15.41
N ILE A 184 -10.51 -10.81 -14.96
CA ILE A 184 -10.78 -9.56 -14.24
C ILE A 184 -10.37 -8.41 -15.14
N ASP A 185 -11.29 -7.47 -15.35
CA ASP A 185 -10.95 -6.19 -15.98
C ASP A 185 -9.88 -5.46 -15.14
N THR A 186 -8.87 -4.93 -15.83
CA THR A 186 -7.82 -4.07 -15.28
C THR A 186 -8.35 -3.00 -14.33
N ARG A 187 -9.50 -2.38 -14.61
CA ARG A 187 -10.11 -1.36 -13.72
C ARG A 187 -10.49 -1.96 -12.36
N ARG A 188 -11.16 -3.11 -12.37
CA ARG A 188 -11.62 -3.81 -11.16
C ARG A 188 -10.41 -4.40 -10.40
N LEU A 189 -9.42 -4.94 -11.12
CA LEU A 189 -8.14 -5.37 -10.56
C LEU A 189 -7.45 -4.24 -9.79
N LYS A 190 -7.25 -3.09 -10.44
CA LYS A 190 -6.65 -1.90 -9.82
C LYS A 190 -7.43 -1.45 -8.60
N SER A 191 -8.76 -1.43 -8.66
CA SER A 191 -9.62 -1.06 -7.53
C SER A 191 -9.44 -1.98 -6.31
N MET A 192 -9.39 -3.29 -6.52
CA MET A 192 -9.14 -4.25 -5.44
C MET A 192 -7.74 -4.11 -4.84
N ILE A 193 -6.71 -3.94 -5.68
CA ILE A 193 -5.33 -3.71 -5.22
C ILE A 193 -5.25 -2.42 -4.39
N TRP A 194 -5.89 -1.34 -4.85
CA TRP A 194 -5.95 -0.08 -4.12
C TRP A 194 -6.66 -0.22 -2.78
N SER A 195 -7.77 -0.96 -2.75
CA SER A 195 -8.51 -1.25 -1.52
C SER A 195 -7.67 -2.06 -0.54
N ALA A 196 -6.95 -3.07 -1.03
CA ALA A 196 -6.02 -3.87 -0.23
C ALA A 196 -4.86 -3.03 0.32
N ARG A 197 -4.28 -2.14 -0.49
CA ARG A 197 -3.24 -1.19 -0.05
C ARG A 197 -3.73 -0.23 1.02
N ARG A 198 -4.90 0.39 0.83
CA ARG A 198 -5.49 1.30 1.84
C ARG A 198 -5.75 0.57 3.15
N PHE A 199 -6.29 -0.64 3.08
CA PHE A 199 -6.54 -1.44 4.27
C PHE A 199 -5.24 -1.80 5.00
N ALA A 200 -4.20 -2.23 4.27
CA ALA A 200 -2.90 -2.53 4.84
C ALA A 200 -2.28 -1.27 5.48
N LEU A 201 -2.32 -0.12 4.79
CA LEU A 201 -1.82 1.15 5.32
C LEU A 201 -2.49 1.56 6.63
N ALA A 202 -3.81 1.39 6.74
CA ALA A 202 -4.57 1.78 7.92
C ALA A 202 -4.43 0.80 9.10
N ASN A 203 -4.25 -0.49 8.83
CA ASN A 203 -4.36 -1.54 9.86
C ASN A 203 -3.07 -2.31 10.15
N SER A 204 -1.97 -2.05 9.41
CA SER A 204 -0.70 -2.72 9.66
C SER A 204 0.31 -1.78 10.34
N LYS A 205 0.77 -2.21 11.53
CA LYS A 205 1.84 -1.56 12.29
C LYS A 205 3.11 -1.37 11.44
N SER A 206 3.45 -2.35 10.60
CA SER A 206 4.60 -2.30 9.69
C SER A 206 4.45 -1.22 8.60
N SER A 207 3.21 -0.90 8.24
CA SER A 207 2.92 0.18 7.28
C SER A 207 3.11 1.55 7.92
N MET A 208 2.63 1.70 9.16
CA MET A 208 2.80 2.93 9.93
C MET A 208 4.29 3.20 10.20
N SER A 209 5.09 2.17 10.50
CA SER A 209 6.54 2.33 10.71
C SER A 209 7.32 2.73 9.46
N LEU A 210 6.76 2.50 8.25
CA LEU A 210 7.34 2.96 6.98
C LEU A 210 6.90 4.38 6.62
N VAL A 211 5.61 4.67 6.78
CA VAL A 211 5.02 5.90 6.24
C VAL A 211 5.31 7.10 7.13
N TRP A 212 5.20 6.97 8.45
CA TRP A 212 5.34 8.10 9.37
C TRP A 212 6.72 8.76 9.32
N PRO A 213 7.85 8.04 9.35
CA PRO A 213 9.16 8.67 9.27
C PRO A 213 9.34 9.47 7.98
N VAL A 214 8.84 8.96 6.85
CA VAL A 214 8.91 9.65 5.55
C VAL A 214 8.03 10.90 5.54
N VAL A 215 6.81 10.83 6.07
CA VAL A 215 5.89 11.98 6.14
C VAL A 215 6.45 13.09 7.04
N ILE A 216 7.00 12.73 8.20
CA ILE A 216 7.58 13.70 9.14
C ILE A 216 8.84 14.32 8.55
N ALA A 217 9.72 13.51 7.94
CA ALA A 217 10.92 14.01 7.28
C ALA A 217 10.59 14.94 6.11
N GLY A 218 9.63 14.57 5.25
CA GLY A 218 9.17 15.42 4.15
C GLY A 218 8.59 16.75 4.63
N SER A 219 7.83 16.72 5.72
CA SER A 219 7.30 17.94 6.36
C SER A 219 8.44 18.83 6.87
N ALA A 220 9.44 18.25 7.53
CA ALA A 220 10.61 18.99 7.98
C ALA A 220 11.41 19.59 6.81
N THR A 221 11.56 18.88 5.70
CA THR A 221 12.21 19.40 4.49
C THR A 221 11.49 20.63 3.94
N VAL A 222 10.16 20.60 3.84
CA VAL A 222 9.36 21.75 3.38
C VAL A 222 9.58 22.97 4.28
N VAL A 223 9.58 22.74 5.60
CA VAL A 223 9.84 23.79 6.60
C VAL A 223 11.24 24.38 6.47
N VAL A 224 12.27 23.54 6.29
CA VAL A 224 13.66 24.00 6.11
C VAL A 224 13.78 24.81 4.83
N LEU A 225 13.20 24.36 3.72
CA LEU A 225 13.23 25.09 2.44
C LEU A 225 12.56 26.46 2.57
N TYR A 226 11.43 26.54 3.27
CA TYR A 226 10.74 27.79 3.54
C TYR A 226 11.59 28.76 4.36
N LYS A 227 12.17 28.31 5.48
CA LYS A 227 13.02 29.14 6.34
C LYS A 227 14.33 29.55 5.65
N LEU A 228 14.92 28.67 4.85
CA LEU A 228 16.09 28.96 4.02
C LEU A 228 15.77 30.09 3.03
N GLY A 229 14.66 29.99 2.30
CA GLY A 229 14.23 31.01 1.36
C GLY A 229 14.07 32.38 2.03
N ARG A 230 13.43 32.42 3.21
CA ARG A 230 13.29 33.65 4.00
C ARG A 230 14.63 34.21 4.48
N ALA A 231 15.59 33.35 4.87
CA ALA A 231 16.89 33.80 5.37
C ALA A 231 17.85 34.29 4.26
N VAL A 232 17.63 33.90 3.00
CA VAL A 232 18.46 34.27 1.85
C VAL A 232 17.88 35.46 1.07
N PHE A 233 16.56 35.55 0.97
CA PHE A 233 15.87 36.53 0.12
C PHE A 233 14.98 37.53 0.87
N GLY A 234 14.77 37.35 2.17
CA GLY A 234 13.99 38.25 3.03
C GLY A 234 14.89 39.17 3.84
#